data_AF-A0A0S8KSA5-F1
#
_entry.id   AF-A0A0S8KSA5-F1
#
_cell.length_a   1.000
_cell.length_b   1.000
_cell.length_c   1.000
_cell.angle_alpha   90.00
_cell.angle_beta   90.00
_cell.angle_gamma   90.00
#
_symmetry.space_group_name_H-M   'P 1'
#
loop_
_entity.id
_entity.type
_entity.pdbx_description
1 polymer ?
#
loop_
_entity_poly.entity_id
_entity_poly.type
_entity_poly.pdbx_seq_one_letter_code
_entity_poly.pdbx_strand_id
1 'polypeptide(L)'
;MDHMERVTGLNRKTLIRHMNGSVHRKPRRRQLSKTYGHGVGDTWRVISETLYYICAECLTLHPVTMAQDLVVHGELELSAGLLEKQGRITVAKGRCRPKMFAQLEQWRLPQRQAPRQRSTVTRSTSKGRTLAEAP
;
A
#
# COMPACT_ATOMS: atom_id res chain seq x y z
N MET A 1 -0.16 12.87 45.10
CA MET A 1 -0.08 13.04 43.62
C MET A 1 -0.80 14.30 43.16
N ASP A 2 -1.63 14.87 44.01
CA ASP A 2 -2.59 15.94 43.71
C ASP A 2 -1.91 17.31 43.45
N HIS A 3 -0.71 17.51 44.01
CA HIS A 3 0.11 18.68 43.72
C HIS A 3 0.55 18.72 42.24
N MET A 4 0.97 17.58 41.68
CA MET A 4 1.37 17.53 40.27
C MET A 4 0.17 17.67 39.34
N GLU A 5 -0.98 17.08 39.68
CA GLU A 5 -2.22 17.26 38.90
C GLU A 5 -2.61 18.74 38.82
N ARG A 6 -2.47 19.48 39.92
CA ARG A 6 -2.76 20.92 39.98
C ARG A 6 -1.76 21.77 39.20
N VAL A 7 -0.48 21.40 39.22
CA VAL A 7 0.60 22.17 38.55
C VAL A 7 0.64 21.88 37.04
N THR A 8 0.43 20.62 36.62
CA THR A 8 0.52 20.25 35.20
C THR A 8 -0.82 20.22 34.48
N GLY A 9 -1.94 20.29 35.21
CA GLY A 9 -3.30 20.15 34.65
C GLY A 9 -3.56 18.78 34.01
N LEU A 10 -2.70 17.79 34.26
CA LEU A 10 -2.81 16.46 33.71
C LEU A 10 -3.57 15.57 34.68
N ASN A 11 -4.40 14.67 34.14
CA ASN A 11 -5.07 13.68 34.96
C ASN A 11 -4.04 12.72 35.61
N ARG A 12 -4.38 12.23 36.80
CA ARG A 12 -3.61 11.21 37.52
C ARG A 12 -3.06 10.08 36.65
N LYS A 13 -3.89 9.52 35.75
CA LYS A 13 -3.53 8.40 34.89
C LYS A 13 -2.42 8.75 33.89
N THR A 14 -2.46 9.95 33.33
CA THR A 14 -1.41 10.42 32.40
C THR A 14 -0.12 10.73 33.17
N LEU A 15 -0.21 11.34 34.35
CA LEU A 15 0.93 11.56 35.25
C LEU A 15 1.64 10.25 35.63
N ILE A 16 0.89 9.25 36.10
CA ILE A 16 1.43 7.92 36.43
C ILE A 16 2.14 7.29 35.22
N ARG A 17 1.53 7.37 34.03
CA ARG A 17 2.13 6.85 32.79
C ARG A 17 3.46 7.53 32.44
N HIS A 18 3.54 8.86 32.63
CA HIS A 18 4.74 9.64 32.33
C HIS A 18 5.84 9.41 33.38
N MET A 19 5.48 9.25 34.65
CA MET A 19 6.43 8.96 35.72
C MET A 19 6.99 7.53 35.65
N ASN A 20 6.17 6.55 35.27
CA ASN A 20 6.55 5.13 35.26
C ASN A 20 7.10 4.63 33.91
N GLY A 21 7.28 5.50 32.92
CA GLY A 21 7.73 5.08 31.61
C GLY A 21 8.32 6.20 30.75
N SER A 22 9.24 5.82 29.87
CA SER A 22 9.74 6.74 28.84
C SER A 22 8.60 7.13 27.88
N VAL A 23 8.38 8.44 27.72
CA VAL A 23 7.39 8.98 26.76
C VAL A 23 7.84 8.80 25.31
N HIS A 24 9.11 8.43 25.10
CA HIS A 24 9.64 8.15 23.79
C HIS A 24 9.02 6.89 23.19
N ARG A 25 8.69 7.00 21.89
CA ARG A 25 8.23 5.87 21.10
C ARG A 25 9.32 4.79 21.11
N LYS A 26 9.03 3.62 21.67
CA LYS A 26 9.98 2.50 21.66
C LYS A 26 10.24 2.08 20.21
N PRO A 27 11.51 1.90 19.80
CA PRO A 27 11.83 1.45 18.47
C PRO A 27 11.22 0.07 18.24
N ARG A 28 10.72 -0.16 17.03
CA ARG A 28 10.09 -1.43 16.65
C ARG A 28 11.17 -2.52 16.64
N ARG A 29 11.04 -3.52 17.53
CA ARG A 29 12.04 -4.60 17.67
C ARG A 29 11.95 -5.71 16.61
N ARG A 30 10.78 -5.87 15.97
CA ARG A 30 10.55 -6.92 14.98
C ARG A 30 9.95 -6.33 13.72
N GLN A 31 10.72 -6.37 12.64
CA GLN A 31 10.25 -6.08 11.31
C GLN A 31 9.66 -7.36 10.72
N LEU A 32 8.47 -7.26 10.11
CA LEU A 32 7.99 -8.36 9.29
C LEU A 32 8.89 -8.42 8.05
N SER A 33 9.71 -9.45 7.94
CA SER A 33 10.49 -9.73 6.74
C SER A 33 9.56 -10.13 5.58
N LYS A 34 9.96 -9.81 4.34
CA LYS A 34 9.33 -10.31 3.12
C LYS A 34 9.67 -11.80 2.93
N THR A 35 9.16 -12.66 3.81
CA THR A 35 9.53 -14.08 3.87
C THR A 35 9.05 -14.91 2.68
N TYR A 36 8.05 -14.43 1.93
CA TYR A 36 7.29 -15.28 0.99
C TYR A 36 7.64 -15.04 -0.49
N GLY A 37 8.48 -14.05 -0.82
CA GLY A 37 8.91 -13.77 -2.19
C GLY A 37 7.84 -13.16 -3.10
N HIS A 38 8.20 -12.93 -4.37
CA HIS A 38 7.38 -12.24 -5.38
C HIS A 38 6.15 -13.04 -5.80
N GLY A 39 6.30 -14.34 -6.08
CA GLY A 39 5.19 -15.16 -6.59
C GLY A 39 3.97 -15.20 -5.66
N VAL A 40 4.18 -15.17 -4.34
CA VAL A 40 3.07 -15.13 -3.38
C VAL A 40 2.40 -13.74 -3.35
N GLY A 41 3.13 -12.70 -3.74
CA GLY A 41 2.57 -11.38 -4.03
C GLY A 41 1.70 -11.41 -5.30
N ASP A 42 2.21 -11.96 -6.39
CA ASP A 42 1.46 -12.04 -7.66
C ASP A 42 0.15 -12.81 -7.51
N THR A 43 0.20 -13.97 -6.85
CA THR A 43 -1.00 -14.73 -6.52
C THR A 43 -2.03 -13.89 -5.76
N TRP A 44 -1.59 -13.11 -4.77
CA TRP A 44 -2.49 -12.23 -4.02
C TRP A 44 -3.04 -11.08 -4.85
N ARG A 45 -2.27 -10.58 -5.81
CA ARG A 45 -2.73 -9.56 -6.74
C ARG A 45 -3.85 -10.11 -7.62
N VAL A 46 -3.62 -11.25 -8.26
CA VAL A 46 -4.62 -11.92 -9.11
C VAL A 46 -5.88 -12.23 -8.30
N ILE A 47 -5.76 -12.89 -7.13
CA ILE A 47 -6.94 -13.18 -6.30
C ILE A 47 -7.68 -11.90 -5.92
N SER A 48 -6.97 -10.83 -5.54
CA SER A 48 -7.62 -9.57 -5.18
C SER A 48 -8.33 -8.93 -6.38
N GLU A 49 -7.76 -9.01 -7.58
CA GLU A 49 -8.37 -8.44 -8.79
C GLU A 49 -9.62 -9.22 -9.20
N THR A 50 -9.55 -10.56 -9.21
CA THR A 50 -10.70 -11.42 -9.53
C THR A 50 -11.84 -11.28 -8.53
N LEU A 51 -11.51 -11.02 -7.26
CA LEU A 51 -12.50 -10.87 -6.18
C LEU A 51 -12.85 -9.41 -5.88
N TYR A 52 -12.59 -8.47 -6.79
CA TYR A 52 -12.97 -7.05 -6.61
C TYR A 52 -12.40 -6.40 -5.34
N TYR A 53 -11.14 -6.69 -5.03
CA TYR A 53 -10.35 -6.12 -3.94
C TYR A 53 -10.94 -6.36 -2.55
N ILE A 54 -11.36 -7.61 -2.26
CA ILE A 54 -11.73 -7.99 -0.88
C ILE A 54 -10.61 -7.73 0.13
N CYS A 55 -11.01 -7.49 1.38
CA CYS A 55 -10.07 -7.25 2.46
C CYS A 55 -9.21 -8.48 2.78
N ALA A 56 -8.03 -8.22 3.35
CA ALA A 56 -7.03 -9.26 3.59
C ALA A 56 -7.51 -10.33 4.58
N GLU A 57 -8.40 -9.97 5.51
CA GLU A 57 -9.03 -10.86 6.49
C GLU A 57 -9.82 -11.96 5.80
N CYS A 58 -10.66 -11.58 4.84
CA CYS A 58 -11.44 -12.51 4.02
C CYS A 58 -10.52 -13.39 3.17
N LEU A 59 -9.48 -12.81 2.57
CA LEU A 59 -8.51 -13.55 1.78
C LEU A 59 -7.72 -14.58 2.61
N THR A 60 -7.39 -14.25 3.86
CA THR A 60 -6.68 -15.18 4.77
C THR A 60 -7.55 -16.25 5.38
N LEU A 61 -8.88 -16.17 5.25
CA LEU A 61 -9.77 -17.21 5.76
C LEU A 61 -9.65 -18.50 4.93
N HIS A 62 -9.54 -18.36 3.60
CA HIS A 62 -9.41 -19.47 2.66
C HIS A 62 -8.36 -19.22 1.54
N PRO A 63 -7.08 -18.96 1.89
CA PRO A 63 -6.09 -18.48 0.93
C PRO A 63 -5.62 -19.55 -0.07
N VAL A 64 -5.75 -20.83 0.31
CA VAL A 64 -5.38 -21.97 -0.54
C VAL A 64 -6.52 -22.35 -1.47
N THR A 65 -7.74 -22.44 -0.94
CA THR A 65 -8.94 -22.79 -1.72
C THR A 65 -9.17 -21.79 -2.85
N MET A 66 -9.15 -20.48 -2.54
CA MET A 66 -9.30 -19.44 -3.57
C MET A 66 -8.22 -19.52 -4.66
N ALA A 67 -6.98 -19.86 -4.28
CA ALA A 67 -5.90 -20.00 -5.24
C ALA A 67 -6.09 -21.24 -6.13
N GLN A 68 -6.60 -22.34 -5.59
CA GLN A 68 -6.94 -23.55 -6.34
C GLN A 68 -8.10 -23.32 -7.30
N ASP A 69 -9.15 -22.62 -6.87
CA ASP A 69 -10.29 -22.28 -7.72
C ASP A 69 -9.83 -21.46 -8.94
N LEU A 70 -8.91 -20.51 -8.75
CA LEU A 70 -8.33 -19.73 -9.85
C LEU A 70 -7.44 -20.56 -10.79
N VAL A 71 -6.74 -21.59 -10.29
CA VAL A 71 -6.02 -22.53 -11.16
C VAL A 71 -7.00 -23.29 -12.05
N VAL A 72 -8.13 -23.75 -11.49
CA VAL A 72 -9.17 -24.46 -12.26
C VAL A 72 -9.74 -23.57 -13.37
N HIS A 73 -9.87 -22.27 -13.11
CA HIS A 73 -10.31 -21.29 -14.10
C HIS A 73 -9.22 -20.83 -15.08
N GLY A 74 -7.97 -21.27 -14.91
CA GLY A 74 -6.85 -20.90 -15.79
C GLY A 74 -6.30 -19.49 -15.55
N GLU A 75 -6.68 -18.84 -14.46
CA GLU A 75 -6.27 -17.47 -14.11
C GLU A 75 -4.92 -17.43 -13.36
N LEU A 76 -4.42 -18.58 -12.91
CA LEU A 76 -3.22 -18.64 -12.08
C LEU A 76 -2.43 -19.93 -12.31
N GLU A 77 -1.10 -19.82 -12.45
CA GLU A 77 -0.19 -20.96 -12.39
C GLU A 77 0.43 -21.08 -10.99
N LEU A 78 0.22 -22.22 -10.33
CA LEU A 78 0.71 -22.48 -8.97
C LEU A 78 1.72 -23.62 -8.92
N SER A 79 2.88 -23.36 -8.31
CA SER A 79 3.80 -24.40 -7.84
C SER A 79 3.39 -24.91 -6.46
N ALA A 80 3.63 -26.19 -6.17
CA ALA A 80 3.35 -26.79 -4.85
C ALA A 80 4.02 -26.02 -3.69
N GLY A 81 5.26 -25.56 -3.87
CA GLY A 81 5.97 -24.77 -2.86
C GLY A 81 5.39 -23.35 -2.68
N LEU A 82 4.66 -22.85 -3.67
CA LEU A 82 3.98 -21.56 -3.60
C LEU A 82 2.64 -21.69 -2.86
N LEU A 83 1.92 -22.81 -3.06
CA LEU A 83 0.71 -23.16 -2.33
C LEU A 83 0.96 -23.30 -0.81
N GLU A 84 2.06 -23.96 -0.43
CA GLU A 84 2.46 -24.04 0.98
C GLU A 84 2.75 -22.66 1.58
N LYS A 85 3.46 -21.81 0.84
CA LYS A 85 3.76 -20.44 1.29
C LYS A 85 2.49 -19.61 1.43
N GLN A 86 1.51 -19.82 0.54
CA GLN A 86 0.20 -19.19 0.56
C GLN A 86 -0.60 -19.57 1.81
N GLY A 87 -0.61 -20.85 2.19
CA GLY A 87 -1.29 -21.34 3.40
C GLY A 87 -0.67 -20.83 4.71
N ARG A 88 0.61 -20.47 4.73
CA ARG A 88 1.33 -19.97 5.92
C ARG A 88 1.14 -18.45 6.16
N ILE A 89 0.31 -17.77 5.37
CA ILE A 89 0.11 -16.32 5.49
C ILE A 89 -0.85 -16.01 6.62
N THR A 90 -0.48 -15.03 7.45
CA THR A 90 -1.35 -14.50 8.50
C THR A 90 -2.05 -13.22 8.04
N VAL A 91 -3.17 -12.88 8.67
CA VAL A 91 -3.94 -11.64 8.41
C VAL A 91 -3.04 -10.40 8.36
N ALA A 92 -2.12 -10.28 9.32
CA ALA A 92 -1.20 -9.14 9.40
C ALA A 92 -0.28 -9.04 8.18
N LYS A 93 0.20 -10.18 7.65
CA LYS A 93 1.00 -10.23 6.42
C LYS A 93 0.15 -9.90 5.20
N GLY A 94 -1.09 -10.36 5.18
CA GLY A 94 -2.06 -10.03 4.15
C GLY A 94 -2.36 -8.54 4.05
N ARG A 95 -2.65 -7.88 5.18
CA ARG A 95 -2.95 -6.42 5.23
C ARG A 95 -1.81 -5.55 4.70
N CYS A 96 -0.56 -6.01 4.77
CA CYS A 96 0.58 -5.27 4.26
C CYS A 96 0.72 -5.32 2.73
N ARG A 97 0.05 -6.26 2.05
CA ARG A 97 0.24 -6.51 0.62
C ARG A 97 -0.52 -5.56 -0.31
N PRO A 98 -1.78 -5.17 -0.06
CA PRO A 98 -2.47 -4.18 -0.89
C PRO A 98 -1.68 -2.88 -1.05
N LYS A 99 -1.02 -2.41 0.02
CA LYS A 99 -0.13 -1.24 -0.03
C LYS A 99 1.09 -1.46 -0.91
N MET A 100 1.65 -2.68 -0.94
CA MET A 100 2.73 -3.02 -1.88
C MET A 100 2.24 -3.06 -3.32
N PHE A 101 1.06 -3.63 -3.61
CA PHE A 101 0.53 -3.71 -4.98
C PHE A 101 0.18 -2.34 -5.54
N ALA A 102 -0.54 -1.51 -4.77
CA ALA A 102 -0.78 -0.12 -5.13
C ALA A 102 0.55 0.62 -5.37
N GLN A 103 1.57 0.32 -4.56
CA GLN A 103 2.91 0.86 -4.75
C GLN A 103 3.59 0.35 -6.03
N LEU A 104 3.38 -0.90 -6.43
CA LEU A 104 3.89 -1.53 -7.66
C LEU A 104 3.22 -0.96 -8.92
N GLU A 105 1.90 -0.81 -8.90
CA GLU A 105 1.11 -0.26 -10.00
C GLU A 105 1.38 1.23 -10.24
N GLN A 106 1.76 1.97 -9.18
CA GLN A 106 2.19 3.36 -9.29
C GLN A 106 3.69 3.54 -9.61
N TRP A 107 4.50 2.47 -9.80
CA TRP A 107 5.86 2.64 -10.31
C TRP A 107 5.81 3.12 -11.76
N ARG A 108 5.71 4.44 -11.90
CA ARG A 108 6.05 5.12 -13.14
C ARG A 108 7.56 5.30 -13.15
N LEU A 109 8.20 4.92 -14.26
CA LEU A 109 9.57 5.36 -14.54
C LEU A 109 9.64 6.86 -14.27
N PRO A 110 10.70 7.38 -13.61
CA PRO A 110 10.85 8.82 -13.41
C PRO A 110 10.79 9.50 -14.78
N GLN A 111 9.62 10.06 -15.08
CA GLN A 111 9.40 10.82 -16.30
C GLN A 111 10.33 12.02 -16.20
N ARG A 112 11.14 12.24 -17.24
CA ARG A 112 11.92 13.48 -17.35
C ARG A 112 10.93 14.61 -17.13
N GLN A 113 11.10 15.40 -16.06
CA GLN A 113 10.15 16.46 -15.72
C GLN A 113 9.93 17.27 -17.00
N ALA A 114 8.66 17.36 -17.44
CA ALA A 114 8.33 18.15 -18.61
C ALA A 114 9.00 19.52 -18.45
N PRO A 115 9.65 20.06 -19.50
CA PRO A 115 10.38 21.31 -19.38
C PRO A 115 9.47 22.32 -18.70
N ARG A 116 9.92 22.88 -17.57
CA ARG A 116 9.15 23.79 -16.74
C ARG A 116 8.63 24.89 -17.66
N GLN A 117 7.32 24.92 -17.90
CA GLN A 117 6.69 25.79 -18.89
C GLN A 117 7.18 27.23 -18.67
N ARG A 118 7.81 27.81 -19.70
CA ARG A 118 8.50 29.09 -19.61
C ARG A 118 7.47 30.22 -19.75
N SER A 119 7.09 30.80 -18.62
CA SER A 119 6.34 32.06 -18.46
C SER A 119 4.88 32.12 -18.97
N THR A 120 4.07 32.92 -18.27
CA THR A 120 2.64 33.17 -18.55
C THR A 120 2.39 33.97 -19.83
N VAL A 121 3.44 34.61 -20.39
CA VAL A 121 3.35 35.59 -21.49
C VAL A 121 2.91 34.95 -22.81
N THR A 122 3.21 33.67 -23.03
CA THR A 122 2.84 32.95 -24.26
C THR A 122 1.34 32.58 -24.35
N ARG A 123 0.53 32.95 -23.35
CA ARG A 123 -0.91 32.61 -23.30
C ARG A 123 -1.80 33.55 -24.14
N SER A 124 -1.31 34.74 -24.52
CA SER A 124 -2.14 35.78 -25.15
C SER A 124 -2.05 35.87 -26.67
N THR A 125 -1.21 35.09 -27.35
CA THR A 125 -1.23 35.07 -28.82
C THR A 125 -2.37 34.17 -29.28
N SER A 126 -3.49 34.77 -29.67
CA SER A 126 -4.47 34.11 -30.53
C SER A 126 -3.72 33.65 -31.80
N LYS A 127 -3.71 32.34 -32.06
CA LYS A 127 -3.31 31.83 -33.37
C LYS A 127 -4.32 32.35 -34.39
N GLY A 128 -4.00 33.47 -35.05
CA GLY A 128 -4.70 33.92 -36.23
C GLY A 128 -4.63 32.80 -37.28
N ARG A 129 -5.79 32.25 -37.63
CA ARG A 129 -5.95 31.42 -38.82
C ARG A 129 -5.88 32.36 -40.02
N THR A 130 -4.74 32.42 -40.69
CA THR A 130 -4.67 32.85 -42.09
C THR A 130 -5.15 31.68 -42.95
N LEU A 131 -6.40 31.72 -43.39
CA LEU A 131 -6.81 30.98 -44.59
C LEU A 131 -6.32 31.81 -45.77
N ALA A 132 -5.25 31.34 -46.41
CA ALA A 132 -4.82 31.84 -47.71
C ALA A 132 -5.46 30.98 -48.81
N GLU A 133 -6.10 31.65 -49.77
CA GLU A 133 -6.46 31.23 -51.14
C GLU A 133 -5.47 30.21 -51.75
N ALA A 134 -5.94 29.10 -52.32
CA ALA A 134 -6.27 28.88 -53.76
C ALA A 134 -5.41 27.68 -54.26
N PRO A 135 -5.67 27.04 -55.42
CA PRO A 135 -6.61 27.34 -56.51
C PRO A 135 -7.90 26.54 -56.55
#